data_AF-A0A3D6EHZ4-F1
#
_entry.id   AF-A0A3D6EHZ4-F1
#
_cell.length_a   1.000
_cell.length_b   1.000
_cell.length_c   1.000
_cell.angle_alpha   90.00
_cell.angle_beta   90.00
_cell.angle_gamma   90.00
#
_symmetry.space_group_name_H-M   'P 1'
#
loop_
_entity.id
_entity.type
_entity.pdbx_description
1 polymer ?
#
loop_
_entity_poly.entity_id
_entity_poly.type
_entity_poly.pdbx_seq_one_letter_code
_entity_poly.pdbx_strand_id
1 'polypeptide(L)'
;MEIPFTAKLSVGLFFAGVLTIILIAMKPGLLPMVNGKIVPMTTVVQIIMLAFGSFILFATKVKAPDIARSSVFIAGMIAVVSIFGIAWMSETFIKANESYLVANIKSMVQVAPWTFALAMFAVSAFVKSQAATLTIMLPFGYALGLPTPLLLSLIPASYAYFFFAFYPSDLAAINMDRTGTTRIGKYLLNHSFMIPGLIGVATSTCVAYALSKIFG
;
A
#
# COMPACT_ATOMS: atom_id res chain seq x y z
N MET A 1 -14.19 -8.30 33.16
CA MET A 1 -12.87 -8.92 32.95
C MET A 1 -11.83 -7.82 33.06
N GLU A 2 -11.02 -7.79 34.12
CA GLU A 2 -10.00 -6.76 34.29
C GLU A 2 -8.82 -7.01 33.35
N ILE A 3 -8.38 -5.98 32.64
CA ILE A 3 -7.26 -6.06 31.72
C ILE A 3 -5.95 -6.04 32.52
N PRO A 4 -5.05 -7.04 32.34
CA PRO A 4 -3.77 -7.10 33.05
C PRO A 4 -2.95 -5.82 32.85
N PHE A 5 -2.21 -5.41 33.88
CA PHE A 5 -1.34 -4.23 33.79
C PHE A 5 -0.31 -4.35 32.65
N THR A 6 0.23 -5.55 32.43
CA THR A 6 1.16 -5.84 31.33
C THR A 6 0.56 -5.59 29.94
N ALA A 7 -0.74 -5.85 29.75
CA ALA A 7 -1.44 -5.57 28.51
C ALA A 7 -1.64 -4.06 28.29
N LYS A 8 -1.92 -3.30 29.36
CA LYS A 8 -1.98 -1.83 29.28
C LYS A 8 -0.60 -1.24 28.96
N LEU A 9 0.46 -1.77 29.59
CA LEU A 9 1.83 -1.35 29.36
C LEU A 9 2.30 -1.63 27.92
N SER A 10 1.99 -2.81 27.36
CA SER A 10 2.34 -3.13 25.98
C SER A 10 1.66 -2.19 24.98
N VAL A 11 0.39 -1.86 25.22
CA VAL A 11 -0.35 -0.92 24.36
C VAL A 11 0.23 0.49 24.48
N GLY A 12 0.58 0.93 25.69
CA GLY A 12 1.24 2.22 25.90
C GLY A 12 2.57 2.34 25.15
N LEU A 13 3.41 1.30 25.23
CA LEU A 13 4.68 1.25 24.49
C LEU A 13 4.47 1.21 22.98
N PHE A 14 3.48 0.46 22.49
CA PHE A 14 3.13 0.45 21.07
C PHE A 14 2.76 1.85 20.57
N PHE A 15 1.88 2.57 21.28
CA PHE A 15 1.51 3.93 20.91
C PHE A 15 2.67 4.93 21.02
N ALA A 16 3.56 4.77 22.00
CA ALA A 16 4.78 5.56 22.08
C ALA A 16 5.69 5.35 20.85
N GLY A 17 5.77 4.12 20.32
CA GLY A 17 6.46 3.82 19.07
C GLY A 17 5.83 4.50 17.86
N VAL A 18 4.50 4.42 17.74
CA VAL A 18 3.74 5.13 16.67
C VAL A 18 3.97 6.64 16.75
N LEU A 19 3.89 7.23 17.94
CA LEU A 19 4.13 8.66 18.14
C LEU A 19 5.57 9.04 17.75
N THR A 20 6.56 8.21 18.11
CA THR A 20 7.97 8.42 17.73
C THR A 20 8.14 8.45 16.22
N ILE A 21 7.48 7.53 15.49
CA ILE A 21 7.49 7.50 14.02
C ILE A 21 6.88 8.78 13.44
N ILE A 22 5.74 9.23 13.97
CA ILE A 22 5.07 10.45 13.50
C ILE A 22 5.99 11.67 13.69
N LEU A 23 6.61 11.80 14.87
CA LEU A 23 7.51 12.91 15.17
C LEU A 23 8.73 12.96 14.24
N ILE A 24 9.29 11.80 13.88
CA ILE A 24 10.39 11.70 12.92
C ILE A 24 9.91 12.01 11.49
N ALA A 25 8.75 11.48 11.10
CA ALA A 25 8.18 11.73 9.77
C ALA A 25 7.85 13.21 9.54
N MET A 26 7.44 13.94 10.59
CA MET A 26 7.21 15.40 10.54
C MET A 26 8.48 16.22 10.31
N LYS A 27 9.66 15.66 10.59
CA LYS A 27 10.95 16.34 10.40
C LYS A 27 11.92 15.42 9.63
N PRO A 28 11.84 15.38 8.29
CA PRO A 28 12.72 14.54 7.47
C PRO A 28 14.22 14.79 7.69
N GLY A 29 14.61 15.96 8.20
CA GLY A 29 16.00 16.26 8.58
C GLY A 29 16.53 15.49 9.80
N LEU A 30 15.66 14.82 10.58
CA LEU A 30 16.06 13.91 11.65
C LEU A 30 16.32 12.48 11.15
N LEU A 31 16.11 12.19 9.87
CA LEU A 31 16.37 10.87 9.33
C LEU A 31 17.87 10.56 9.42
N PRO A 32 18.25 9.39 9.96
CA PRO A 32 19.64 9.02 10.06
C PRO A 32 20.27 8.94 8.67
N MET A 33 21.52 9.40 8.58
CA MET A 33 22.33 9.27 7.38
C MET A 33 23.35 8.15 7.58
N VAL A 34 23.39 7.22 6.63
CA VAL A 34 24.41 6.17 6.59
C VAL A 34 25.20 6.37 5.30
N ASN A 35 26.51 6.54 5.41
CA ASN A 35 27.41 6.78 4.26
C ASN A 35 26.96 7.95 3.37
N GLY A 36 26.50 9.05 3.98
CA GLY A 36 26.05 10.25 3.27
C GLY A 36 24.70 10.12 2.55
N LYS A 37 23.99 8.99 2.69
CA LYS A 37 22.64 8.79 2.15
C LYS A 37 21.61 8.77 3.28
N ILE A 38 20.51 9.49 3.06
CA ILE A 38 19.36 9.47 3.97
C ILE A 38 18.76 8.06 3.95
N VAL A 39 18.58 7.47 5.12
CA VAL A 39 17.93 6.16 5.25
C VAL A 39 16.47 6.28 4.84
N PRO A 40 15.94 5.38 3.98
CA PRO A 40 14.53 5.40 3.60
C PRO A 40 13.62 5.33 4.82
N MET A 41 12.53 6.11 4.81
CA MET A 41 11.58 6.15 5.92
C MET A 41 11.01 4.76 6.24
N THR A 42 10.84 3.91 5.23
CA THR A 42 10.41 2.51 5.40
C THR A 42 11.34 1.72 6.32
N THR A 43 12.66 1.87 6.17
CA THR A 43 13.66 1.24 7.03
C THR A 43 13.66 1.85 8.43
N VAL A 44 13.48 3.17 8.55
CA VAL A 44 13.37 3.84 9.85
C VAL A 44 12.16 3.34 10.65
N VAL A 45 11.00 3.20 10.00
CA VAL A 45 9.80 2.61 10.62
C VAL A 45 10.09 1.19 11.12
N GLN A 46 10.75 0.35 10.32
CA GLN A 46 11.09 -1.02 10.71
C GLN A 46 11.99 -1.05 11.95
N ILE A 47 13.03 -0.22 12.00
CA ILE A 47 13.95 -0.13 13.15
C ILE A 47 13.19 0.27 14.42
N ILE A 48 12.36 1.31 14.35
CA ILE A 48 11.60 1.78 15.51
C ILE A 48 10.59 0.73 15.98
N MET A 49 9.85 0.11 15.06
CA MET A 49 8.87 -0.93 15.40
C MET A 49 9.53 -2.16 16.05
N LEU A 50 10.69 -2.60 15.55
CA LEU A 50 11.45 -3.71 16.16
C LEU A 50 12.01 -3.34 17.54
N ALA A 51 12.50 -2.11 17.71
CA ALA A 51 13.01 -1.62 18.99
C ALA A 51 11.89 -1.55 20.04
N PHE A 52 10.74 -0.96 19.71
CA PHE A 52 9.59 -0.93 20.61
C PHE A 52 9.00 -2.32 20.84
N GLY A 53 9.04 -3.21 19.85
CA GLY A 53 8.72 -4.64 20.03
C GLY A 53 9.58 -5.29 21.10
N SER A 54 10.89 -4.98 21.10
CA SER A 54 11.83 -5.47 22.11
C SER A 54 11.56 -4.86 23.49
N PHE A 55 11.25 -3.55 23.57
CA PHE A 55 10.84 -2.92 24.83
C PHE A 55 9.58 -3.54 25.42
N ILE A 56 8.58 -3.85 24.58
CA ILE A 56 7.37 -4.56 25.00
C ILE A 56 7.74 -5.94 25.57
N LEU A 57 8.62 -6.67 24.89
CA LEU A 57 9.05 -8.02 25.30
C LEU A 57 9.76 -8.00 26.66
N PHE A 58 10.67 -7.05 26.87
CA PHE A 58 11.36 -6.86 28.16
C PHE A 58 10.41 -6.39 29.28
N ALA A 59 9.51 -5.45 28.99
CA ALA A 59 8.61 -4.88 29.99
C ALA A 59 7.50 -5.85 30.42
N THR A 60 6.99 -6.68 29.49
CA THR A 60 5.92 -7.64 29.76
C THR A 60 6.42 -9.03 30.15
N LYS A 61 7.72 -9.31 29.96
CA LYS A 61 8.36 -10.61 30.22
C LYS A 61 7.71 -11.78 29.49
N VAL A 62 7.10 -11.53 28.32
CA VAL A 62 6.56 -12.57 27.46
C VAL A 62 7.70 -13.42 26.90
N LYS A 63 7.55 -14.74 26.90
CA LYS A 63 8.57 -15.64 26.34
C LYS A 63 8.54 -15.52 24.81
N ALA A 64 9.68 -15.22 24.20
CA ALA A 64 9.78 -15.07 22.74
C ALA A 64 9.20 -16.27 21.93
N PRO A 65 9.37 -17.54 22.35
CA PRO A 65 8.77 -18.67 21.65
C PRO A 65 7.24 -18.64 21.60
N ASP A 66 6.58 -18.02 22.58
CA ASP A 66 5.12 -17.94 22.63
C ASP A 66 4.57 -16.97 21.58
N ILE A 67 5.37 -15.95 21.19
CA ILE A 67 5.02 -15.02 20.12
C ILE A 67 4.97 -15.76 18.78
N ALA A 68 5.99 -16.56 18.48
CA ALA A 68 6.06 -17.33 17.23
C ALA A 68 4.94 -18.37 17.11
N ARG A 69 4.45 -18.87 18.26
CA ARG A 69 3.32 -19.81 18.35
C ARG A 69 1.95 -19.13 18.39
N SER A 70 1.90 -17.81 18.50
CA SER A 70 0.63 -17.09 18.56
C SER A 70 -0.09 -17.17 17.21
N SER A 71 -1.42 -17.27 17.26
CA SER A 71 -2.26 -17.27 16.05
C SER A 71 -2.07 -16.01 15.21
N VAL A 72 -1.83 -14.87 15.85
CA VAL A 72 -1.58 -13.58 15.17
C VAL A 72 -0.26 -13.62 14.39
N PHE A 73 0.82 -14.13 14.98
CA PHE A 73 2.10 -14.22 14.30
C PHE A 73 2.06 -15.23 13.15
N ILE A 74 1.48 -16.42 13.37
CA ILE A 74 1.34 -17.44 12.33
C ILE A 74 0.52 -16.90 11.15
N ALA A 75 -0.64 -16.29 11.43
CA ALA A 75 -1.47 -15.67 10.40
C ALA A 75 -0.73 -14.56 9.64
N GLY A 76 0.04 -13.73 10.37
CA GLY A 76 0.91 -12.71 9.78
C GLY A 76 1.98 -13.30 8.86
N MET A 77 2.66 -14.36 9.28
CA MET A 77 3.69 -15.03 8.48
C MET A 77 3.12 -15.70 7.23
N ILE A 78 1.97 -16.37 7.34
CA ILE A 78 1.25 -16.94 6.19
C ILE A 78 0.93 -15.83 5.19
N ALA A 79 0.36 -14.72 5.66
CA ALA A 79 0.07 -13.57 4.81
C ALA A 79 1.34 -13.06 4.11
N VAL A 80 2.44 -12.84 4.84
CA VAL A 80 3.72 -12.37 4.28
C VAL A 80 4.18 -13.27 3.13
N VAL A 81 4.25 -14.59 3.34
CA VAL A 81 4.69 -15.54 2.31
C VAL A 81 3.75 -15.53 1.09
N SER A 82 2.44 -15.53 1.32
CA SER A 82 1.44 -15.46 0.24
C SER A 82 1.57 -14.18 -0.60
N ILE A 83 1.80 -13.03 0.04
CA ILE A 83 1.97 -11.73 -0.65
C ILE A 83 3.24 -11.74 -1.47
N PHE A 84 4.37 -12.17 -0.89
CA PHE A 84 5.66 -12.19 -1.58
C PHE A 84 5.60 -13.01 -2.87
N GLY A 85 4.99 -14.21 -2.83
CA GLY A 85 4.87 -15.07 -4.01
C GLY A 85 4.08 -14.40 -5.15
N ILE A 86 2.90 -13.85 -4.84
CA ILE A 86 2.05 -13.25 -5.87
C ILE A 86 2.61 -11.90 -6.35
N ALA A 87 3.20 -11.12 -5.45
CA ALA A 87 3.84 -9.85 -5.78
C ALA A 87 4.99 -10.04 -6.76
N TRP A 88 5.88 -11.01 -6.48
CA TRP A 88 7.05 -11.28 -7.31
C TRP A 88 6.67 -11.83 -8.69
N MET A 89 5.70 -12.74 -8.77
CA MET A 89 5.20 -13.23 -10.06
C MET A 89 4.62 -12.08 -10.90
N SER A 90 3.80 -11.23 -10.28
CA SER A 90 3.21 -10.06 -10.96
C SER A 90 4.29 -9.11 -11.47
N GLU A 91 5.27 -8.76 -10.63
CA GLU A 91 6.39 -7.89 -10.98
C GLU A 91 7.22 -8.44 -12.14
N THR A 92 7.49 -9.74 -12.14
CA THR A 92 8.23 -10.42 -13.20
C THR A 92 7.50 -10.34 -14.53
N PHE A 93 6.18 -10.59 -14.54
CA PHE A 93 5.34 -10.49 -15.74
C PHE A 93 5.32 -9.07 -16.30
N ILE A 94 5.13 -8.06 -15.44
CA ILE A 94 5.08 -6.65 -15.86
C ILE A 94 6.42 -6.23 -16.47
N LYS A 95 7.53 -6.50 -15.76
CA LYS A 95 8.88 -6.15 -16.25
C LYS A 95 9.20 -6.81 -17.59
N ALA A 96 8.79 -8.06 -17.80
CA ALA A 96 9.00 -8.76 -19.06
C ALA A 96 8.18 -8.17 -20.23
N ASN A 97 7.06 -7.50 -19.95
CA ASN A 97 6.13 -6.99 -20.96
C ASN A 97 6.02 -5.45 -20.95
N GLU A 98 6.88 -4.75 -20.23
CA GLU A 98 6.76 -3.31 -19.97
C GLU A 98 6.67 -2.50 -21.27
N SER A 99 7.56 -2.77 -22.23
CA SER A 99 7.58 -2.11 -23.54
C SER A 99 6.28 -2.30 -24.31
N TYR A 100 5.69 -3.50 -24.26
CA TYR A 100 4.41 -3.80 -24.91
C TYR A 100 3.25 -3.06 -24.21
N LEU A 101 3.20 -3.08 -22.88
CA LEU A 101 2.18 -2.39 -22.09
C LEU A 101 2.22 -0.88 -22.36
N VAL A 102 3.40 -0.27 -22.32
CA VAL A 102 3.60 1.16 -22.56
C VAL A 102 3.20 1.57 -23.99
N ALA A 103 3.57 0.77 -25.00
CA ALA A 103 3.22 1.06 -26.40
C ALA A 103 1.71 1.05 -26.66
N ASN A 104 0.98 0.09 -26.08
CA ASN A 104 -0.48 0.01 -26.22
C ASN A 104 -1.21 1.10 -25.43
N ILE A 105 -0.71 1.45 -24.24
CA ILE A 105 -1.24 2.58 -23.47
C ILE A 105 -1.12 3.89 -24.27
N LYS A 106 0.01 4.09 -24.96
CA LYS A 106 0.22 5.30 -25.78
C LYS A 106 -0.86 5.50 -26.84
N SER A 107 -1.22 4.46 -27.60
CA SER A 107 -2.22 4.61 -28.67
C SER A 107 -3.62 4.91 -28.10
N MET A 108 -3.98 4.26 -26.99
CA MET A 108 -5.27 4.47 -26.31
C MET A 108 -5.41 5.92 -25.80
N VAL A 109 -4.35 6.44 -25.18
CA VAL A 109 -4.33 7.77 -24.56
C VAL A 109 -4.33 8.89 -25.60
N GLN A 110 -3.68 8.69 -26.76
CA GLN A 110 -3.70 9.67 -27.85
C GLN A 110 -5.09 9.85 -28.46
N VAL A 111 -5.91 8.78 -28.50
CA VAL A 111 -7.28 8.84 -29.04
C VAL A 111 -8.25 9.45 -28.01
N ALA A 112 -8.09 9.10 -26.73
CA ALA A 112 -8.98 9.55 -25.67
C ALA A 112 -8.19 9.83 -24.38
N PRO A 113 -7.81 11.09 -24.10
CA PRO A 113 -6.93 11.44 -22.97
C PRO A 113 -7.42 10.98 -21.58
N TRP A 114 -8.74 10.87 -21.37
CA TRP A 114 -9.31 10.37 -20.12
C TRP A 114 -9.00 8.88 -19.86
N THR A 115 -8.72 8.10 -20.91
CA THR A 115 -8.36 6.67 -20.78
C THR A 115 -7.01 6.46 -20.10
N PHE A 116 -6.22 7.52 -19.94
CA PHE A 116 -5.04 7.52 -19.10
C PHE A 116 -5.34 7.10 -17.66
N ALA A 117 -6.57 7.35 -17.17
CA ALA A 117 -7.04 6.86 -15.89
C ALA A 117 -7.06 5.33 -15.83
N LEU A 118 -7.51 4.66 -16.89
CA LEU A 118 -7.55 3.21 -16.98
C LEU A 118 -6.14 2.62 -17.02
N ALA A 119 -5.24 3.28 -17.75
CA ALA A 119 -3.83 2.91 -17.78
C ALA A 119 -3.16 3.06 -16.41
N MET A 120 -3.41 4.19 -15.72
CA MET A 120 -2.90 4.44 -14.38
C MET A 120 -3.46 3.44 -13.36
N PHE A 121 -4.74 3.08 -13.48
CA PHE A 121 -5.37 2.05 -12.68
C PHE A 121 -4.73 0.68 -12.91
N ALA A 122 -4.55 0.28 -14.16
CA ALA A 122 -3.91 -0.98 -14.50
C ALA A 122 -2.48 -1.04 -13.94
N VAL A 123 -1.66 -0.03 -14.20
CA VAL A 123 -0.29 0.04 -13.68
C VAL A 123 -0.28 0.02 -12.15
N SER A 124 -1.19 0.74 -11.49
CA SER A 124 -1.30 0.72 -10.03
C SER A 124 -1.65 -0.65 -9.45
N ALA A 125 -2.60 -1.36 -10.06
CA ALA A 125 -3.00 -2.70 -9.62
C ALA A 125 -1.80 -3.67 -9.63
N PHE A 126 -0.92 -3.46 -10.59
CA PHE A 126 0.25 -4.28 -10.85
C PHE A 126 1.47 -3.90 -10.00
N VAL A 127 1.79 -2.60 -9.92
CA VAL A 127 2.90 -2.03 -9.14
C VAL A 127 2.64 -2.06 -7.64
N LYS A 128 1.36 -2.08 -7.21
CA LYS A 128 0.93 -2.14 -5.79
C LYS A 128 1.49 -1.01 -4.92
N SER A 129 1.77 0.13 -5.51
CA SER A 129 2.28 1.30 -4.79
C SER A 129 1.80 2.55 -5.51
N GLN A 130 1.02 3.37 -4.79
CA GLN A 130 0.53 4.63 -5.32
C GLN A 130 1.69 5.55 -5.71
N ALA A 131 2.67 5.70 -4.81
CA ALA A 131 3.84 6.54 -5.06
C ALA A 131 4.67 6.05 -6.25
N ALA A 132 4.98 4.75 -6.31
CA ALA A 132 5.76 4.21 -7.44
C ALA A 132 5.00 4.32 -8.77
N THR A 133 3.69 4.10 -8.75
CA THR A 133 2.84 4.29 -9.93
C THR A 133 2.90 5.72 -10.43
N LEU A 134 2.78 6.71 -9.54
CA LEU A 134 2.84 8.12 -9.93
C LEU A 134 4.22 8.51 -10.48
N THR A 135 5.30 7.99 -9.88
CA THR A 135 6.67 8.21 -10.37
C THR A 135 6.89 7.66 -11.77
N ILE A 136 6.21 6.58 -12.16
CA ILE A 136 6.28 6.01 -13.52
C ILE A 136 5.33 6.75 -14.47
N MET A 137 4.06 6.90 -14.05
CA MET A 137 2.98 7.34 -14.94
C MET A 137 2.98 8.84 -15.19
N LEU A 138 3.28 9.70 -14.20
CA LEU A 138 3.23 11.15 -14.43
C LEU A 138 4.27 11.61 -15.47
N PRO A 139 5.56 11.22 -15.40
CA PRO A 139 6.52 11.54 -16.45
C PRO A 139 6.10 11.01 -17.83
N PHE A 140 5.54 9.80 -17.87
CA PHE A 140 5.03 9.22 -19.10
C PHE A 140 3.85 10.04 -19.67
N GLY A 141 2.90 10.47 -18.84
CA GLY A 141 1.80 11.34 -19.23
C GLY A 141 2.26 12.69 -19.79
N TYR A 142 3.27 13.30 -19.17
CA TYR A 142 3.89 14.53 -19.71
C TYR A 142 4.57 14.29 -21.06
N ALA A 143 5.28 13.17 -21.23
CA ALA A 143 5.91 12.81 -22.50
C ALA A 143 4.89 12.57 -23.63
N LEU A 144 3.64 12.23 -23.28
CA LEU A 144 2.52 12.12 -24.23
C LEU A 144 1.83 13.47 -24.53
N GLY A 145 2.27 14.57 -23.93
CA GLY A 145 1.69 15.89 -24.13
C GLY A 145 0.35 16.10 -23.42
N LEU A 146 0.06 15.31 -22.38
CA LEU A 146 -1.18 15.48 -21.60
C LEU A 146 -1.12 16.77 -20.75
N PRO A 147 -2.19 17.57 -20.69
CA PRO A 147 -2.24 18.76 -19.85
C PRO A 147 -2.06 18.43 -18.35
N THR A 148 -1.32 19.27 -17.62
CA THR A 148 -1.12 19.12 -16.17
C THR A 148 -2.42 19.02 -15.38
N PRO A 149 -3.46 19.86 -15.62
CA PRO A 149 -4.73 19.75 -14.89
C PRO A 149 -5.39 18.38 -15.07
N LEU A 150 -5.34 17.84 -16.29
CA LEU A 150 -5.83 16.50 -16.59
C LEU A 150 -5.04 15.46 -15.79
N LEU A 151 -3.71 15.47 -15.83
CA LEU A 151 -2.89 14.51 -15.11
C LEU A 151 -3.15 14.51 -13.60
N LEU A 152 -3.28 15.70 -13.00
CA LEU A 152 -3.63 15.86 -11.58
C LEU A 152 -5.01 15.27 -11.27
N SER A 153 -5.98 15.50 -12.15
CA SER A 153 -7.35 14.98 -11.98
C SER A 153 -7.43 13.46 -12.01
N LEU A 154 -6.48 12.80 -12.66
CA LEU A 154 -6.46 11.34 -12.82
C LEU A 154 -5.64 10.62 -11.75
N ILE A 155 -4.93 11.34 -10.87
CA ILE A 155 -4.17 10.77 -9.75
C ILE A 155 -4.97 9.76 -8.91
N PRO A 156 -6.27 9.94 -8.60
CA PRO A 156 -7.01 8.97 -7.81
C PRO A 156 -7.06 7.56 -8.43
N ALA A 157 -6.92 7.45 -9.76
CA ALA A 157 -6.81 6.16 -10.45
C ALA A 157 -5.55 5.36 -10.05
N SER A 158 -4.54 6.00 -9.46
CA SER A 158 -3.34 5.35 -8.92
C SER A 158 -3.58 4.55 -7.62
N TYR A 159 -4.82 4.53 -7.09
CA TYR A 159 -5.20 3.74 -5.92
C TYR A 159 -5.82 2.39 -6.33
N ALA A 160 -5.14 1.55 -7.10
CA ALA A 160 -5.70 0.26 -7.55
C ALA A 160 -5.07 -0.97 -6.89
N TYR A 161 -4.27 -0.79 -5.84
CA TYR A 161 -3.58 -1.90 -5.18
C TYR A 161 -4.49 -2.87 -4.42
N PHE A 162 -5.76 -2.50 -4.20
CA PHE A 162 -6.79 -3.42 -3.71
C PHE A 162 -7.32 -4.36 -4.81
N PHE A 163 -7.09 -4.04 -6.10
CA PHE A 163 -7.70 -4.75 -7.23
C PHE A 163 -7.35 -6.23 -7.24
N PHE A 164 -6.17 -6.56 -6.75
CA PHE A 164 -5.85 -7.91 -6.37
C PHE A 164 -5.65 -7.95 -4.85
N ALA A 165 -6.51 -8.66 -4.14
CA ALA A 165 -6.48 -8.79 -2.67
C ALA A 165 -5.31 -9.64 -2.14
N PHE A 166 -4.11 -9.37 -2.60
CA PHE A 166 -2.85 -9.86 -2.06
C PHE A 166 -1.99 -8.72 -1.52
N TYR A 167 -2.56 -7.54 -1.25
CA TYR A 167 -1.84 -6.48 -0.56
C TYR A 167 -1.76 -6.79 0.96
N PRO A 168 -0.66 -6.45 1.66
CA PRO A 168 -0.48 -6.86 3.06
C PRO A 168 -1.60 -6.46 4.01
N SER A 169 -2.15 -5.25 3.85
CA SER A 169 -3.27 -4.79 4.67
C SER A 169 -4.54 -5.59 4.41
N ASP A 170 -4.77 -6.03 3.17
CA ASP A 170 -5.97 -6.76 2.77
C ASP A 170 -5.96 -8.16 3.36
N LEU A 171 -4.82 -8.87 3.23
CA LEU A 171 -4.66 -10.19 3.83
C LEU A 171 -4.64 -10.14 5.35
N ALA A 172 -4.05 -9.11 5.95
CA ALA A 172 -4.10 -8.92 7.39
C ALA A 172 -5.54 -8.70 7.85
N ALA A 173 -6.32 -7.86 7.15
CA ALA A 173 -7.73 -7.64 7.46
C ALA A 173 -8.54 -8.94 7.35
N ILE A 174 -8.33 -9.76 6.32
CA ILE A 174 -8.99 -11.07 6.17
C ILE A 174 -8.62 -12.02 7.33
N ASN A 175 -7.33 -12.13 7.66
CA ASN A 175 -6.87 -13.06 8.69
C ASN A 175 -7.23 -12.63 10.12
N MET A 176 -7.35 -11.31 10.36
CA MET A 176 -7.73 -10.77 11.67
C MET A 176 -9.25 -10.68 11.85
N ASP A 177 -10.03 -10.77 10.77
CA ASP A 177 -11.49 -10.72 10.84
C ASP A 177 -12.07 -12.02 11.44
N ARG A 178 -12.50 -11.93 12.69
CA ARG A 178 -13.14 -13.03 13.43
C ARG A 178 -14.58 -13.29 12.98
N THR A 179 -15.21 -12.35 12.28
CA THR A 179 -16.60 -12.47 11.80
C THR A 179 -16.70 -13.24 10.49
N GLY A 180 -15.60 -13.36 9.74
CA GLY A 180 -15.56 -14.01 8.43
C GLY A 180 -16.26 -13.24 7.31
N THR A 181 -16.60 -11.98 7.54
CA THR A 181 -17.26 -11.11 6.54
C THR A 181 -16.26 -10.60 5.49
N THR A 182 -14.99 -10.54 5.85
CA THR A 182 -13.86 -10.15 4.99
C THR A 182 -13.17 -11.40 4.47
N ARG A 183 -13.28 -11.68 3.17
CA ARG A 183 -12.77 -12.92 2.57
C ARG A 183 -12.35 -12.77 1.12
N ILE A 184 -11.52 -13.71 0.67
CA ILE A 184 -11.26 -14.00 -0.74
C ILE A 184 -12.17 -15.18 -1.13
N GLY A 185 -12.93 -15.00 -2.21
CA GLY A 185 -13.82 -16.00 -2.78
C GLY A 185 -13.10 -16.96 -3.74
N LYS A 186 -13.86 -17.57 -4.65
CA LYS A 186 -13.34 -18.61 -5.57
C LYS A 186 -12.44 -18.07 -6.68
N TYR A 187 -12.57 -16.79 -7.04
CA TYR A 187 -11.86 -16.18 -8.16
C TYR A 187 -10.88 -15.11 -7.68
N LEU A 188 -9.83 -14.84 -8.47
CA LEU A 188 -8.76 -13.89 -8.14
C LEU A 188 -9.29 -12.50 -7.75
N LEU A 189 -10.31 -12.00 -8.47
CA LEU A 189 -10.91 -10.68 -8.26
C LEU A 189 -12.16 -10.72 -7.37
N ASN A 190 -12.55 -11.90 -6.87
CA ASN A 190 -13.71 -12.05 -6.00
C ASN A 190 -13.26 -11.91 -4.55
N HIS A 191 -13.29 -10.71 -4.00
CA HIS A 191 -12.93 -10.46 -2.60
C HIS A 191 -13.68 -9.23 -2.04
N SER A 192 -13.77 -9.15 -0.71
CA SER A 192 -14.57 -8.11 -0.01
C SER A 192 -14.14 -6.66 -0.34
N PHE A 193 -12.87 -6.43 -0.72
CA PHE A 193 -12.35 -5.09 -1.04
C PHE A 193 -12.69 -4.57 -2.44
N MET A 194 -13.13 -5.44 -3.36
CA MET A 194 -13.30 -5.07 -4.77
C MET A 194 -14.37 -4.00 -4.96
N ILE A 195 -15.56 -4.21 -4.41
CA ILE A 195 -16.69 -3.28 -4.56
C ILE A 195 -16.39 -1.92 -3.90
N PRO A 196 -15.99 -1.85 -2.61
CA PRO A 196 -15.69 -0.57 -1.98
C PRO A 196 -14.53 0.17 -2.66
N GLY A 197 -13.49 -0.55 -3.07
CA GLY A 197 -12.33 0.03 -3.74
C GLY A 197 -12.69 0.62 -5.10
N LEU A 198 -13.44 -0.12 -5.93
CA LEU A 198 -13.88 0.37 -7.23
C LEU A 198 -14.79 1.60 -7.10
N ILE A 199 -15.72 1.60 -6.14
CA ILE A 199 -16.56 2.78 -5.88
C ILE A 199 -15.68 3.97 -5.48
N GLY A 200 -14.75 3.78 -4.55
CA GLY A 200 -13.87 4.85 -4.09
C GLY A 200 -13.01 5.44 -5.21
N VAL A 201 -12.38 4.60 -6.04
CA VAL A 201 -11.55 5.06 -7.15
C VAL A 201 -12.38 5.69 -8.26
N ALA A 202 -13.47 5.06 -8.66
CA ALA A 202 -14.32 5.59 -9.73
C ALA A 202 -14.91 6.94 -9.34
N THR A 203 -15.49 7.06 -8.14
CA THR A 203 -16.07 8.32 -7.67
C THR A 203 -15.03 9.42 -7.54
N SER A 204 -13.89 9.16 -6.88
CA SER A 204 -12.82 10.16 -6.72
C SER A 204 -12.23 10.59 -8.06
N THR A 205 -12.00 9.67 -8.99
CA THR A 205 -11.47 9.98 -10.34
C THR A 205 -12.49 10.79 -11.15
N CYS A 206 -13.76 10.40 -11.16
CA CYS A 206 -14.81 11.12 -11.88
C CYS A 206 -15.01 12.55 -11.34
N VAL A 207 -15.05 12.71 -10.01
CA VAL A 207 -15.20 14.02 -9.38
C VAL A 207 -13.98 14.90 -9.66
N ALA A 208 -12.76 14.37 -9.51
CA ALA A 208 -11.54 15.11 -9.79
C ALA A 208 -11.46 15.53 -11.27
N TYR A 209 -11.83 14.64 -12.19
CA TYR A 209 -11.90 14.94 -13.62
C TYR A 209 -12.94 16.03 -13.94
N ALA A 210 -14.14 15.94 -13.35
CA ALA A 210 -15.17 16.97 -13.51
C ALA A 210 -14.71 18.34 -12.98
N LEU A 211 -14.06 18.38 -11.80
CA LEU A 211 -13.48 19.60 -11.25
C LEU A 211 -12.40 20.18 -12.17
N SER A 212 -11.53 19.35 -12.75
CA SER A 212 -10.52 19.81 -13.71
C SER A 212 -11.13 20.37 -15.00
N LYS A 213 -12.33 19.96 -15.40
CA LYS A 213 -13.02 20.54 -16.57
C LYS A 213 -13.68 21.88 -16.27
N ILE A 214 -14.00 22.13 -15.00
CA ILE A 214 -14.65 23.38 -14.55
C ILE A 214 -13.60 24.45 -14.21
N PHE A 215 -12.48 24.05 -13.59
CA PHE A 215 -11.50 24.97 -12.99
C PHE A 215 -10.10 24.92 -13.61
N GLY A 216 -9.82 23.95 -14.50
CA GLY A 216 -8.51 23.75 -15.13
C GLY A 216 -8.51 24.08 -16.62
#